data_AF-A0A954Y8J6-F1
#
_entry.id   AF-A0A954Y8J6-F1
#
_cell.length_a   1.000
_cell.length_b   1.000
_cell.length_c   1.000
_cell.angle_alpha   90.00
_cell.angle_beta   90.00
_cell.angle_gamma   90.00
#
_symmetry.space_group_name_H-M   'P 1'
#
loop_
_entity.id
_entity.type
_entity.pdbx_description
1 polymer ?
#
loop_
_entity_poly.entity_id
_entity_poly.type
_entity_poly.pdbx_seq_one_letter_code
_entity_poly.pdbx_strand_id
1 'polypeptide(L)'
;MRRDEQAVKADLPDAPIWKGMKFEGVVVDDTTVCVDRTYAEGAGLQGKGGNAGYVLVQFPDVTTGQPQDGKCASRPPAPGPEKSDPIQVPAALADNPGLVTRDDLGSDWPLTTDYAILSCVPTTVADTELFLATLIAPDGTEYALNGTAKAHTDAADIEPIWAKSPDMDGTKVSIGPLIRQALALC
;
A
#
# COMPACT_ATOMS: atom_id res chain seq x y z
N MET A 1 20.35 18.91 -18.15
CA MET A 1 19.10 18.72 -17.39
C MET A 1 18.94 17.23 -17.14
N ARG A 2 18.84 16.81 -15.89
CA ARG A 2 18.77 15.40 -15.49
C ARG A 2 17.42 14.77 -15.83
N ARG A 3 17.30 13.44 -15.74
CA ARG A 3 16.10 12.68 -16.14
C ARG A 3 14.87 13.05 -15.30
N ASP A 4 15.07 13.24 -13.99
CA ASP A 4 14.09 13.77 -13.03
C ASP A 4 13.60 15.17 -13.42
N GLU A 5 14.52 16.11 -13.67
CA GLU A 5 14.18 17.46 -14.12
C GLU A 5 13.43 17.47 -15.47
N GLN A 6 13.77 16.55 -16.38
CA GLN A 6 13.07 16.39 -17.66
C GLN A 6 11.65 15.87 -17.49
N ALA A 7 11.43 14.90 -16.60
CA ALA A 7 10.11 14.38 -16.30
C ALA A 7 9.19 15.47 -15.75
N VAL A 8 9.67 16.24 -14.77
CA VAL A 8 8.90 17.33 -14.16
C VAL A 8 8.60 18.45 -15.16
N LYS A 9 9.53 18.77 -16.06
CA LYS A 9 9.29 19.75 -17.12
C LYS A 9 8.26 19.26 -18.15
N ALA A 10 8.30 17.97 -18.51
CA ALA A 10 7.40 17.38 -19.49
C ALA A 10 5.94 17.31 -18.99
N ASP A 11 5.75 17.22 -17.68
CA ASP A 11 4.43 17.17 -17.03
C ASP A 11 3.74 18.55 -16.91
N LEU A 12 4.46 19.64 -17.22
CA LEU A 12 3.88 20.98 -17.18
C LEU A 12 2.98 21.24 -18.40
N PRO A 13 1.82 21.90 -18.20
CA PRO A 13 0.96 22.27 -19.31
C PRO A 13 1.63 23.34 -20.18
N ASP A 14 1.27 23.40 -21.46
CA ASP A 14 1.79 24.43 -22.37
C ASP A 14 1.16 25.79 -22.05
N ALA A 15 1.82 26.55 -21.18
CA ALA A 15 1.40 27.89 -20.80
C ALA A 15 2.60 28.85 -20.64
N PRO A 16 2.46 30.14 -21.04
CA PRO A 16 3.55 31.12 -20.99
C PRO A 16 4.17 31.31 -19.61
N ILE A 17 3.41 31.07 -18.54
CA ILE A 17 3.86 31.21 -17.14
C ILE A 17 4.99 30.23 -16.77
N TRP A 18 5.14 29.13 -17.51
CA TRP A 18 6.17 28.11 -17.28
C TRP A 18 7.43 28.31 -18.13
N LYS A 19 7.41 29.32 -19.01
CA LYS A 19 8.53 29.60 -19.91
C LYS A 19 9.75 30.06 -19.10
N GLY A 20 10.89 29.41 -19.34
CA GLY A 20 12.16 29.76 -18.68
C GLY A 20 12.31 29.28 -17.25
N MET A 21 11.41 28.39 -16.77
CA MET A 21 11.54 27.79 -15.45
C MET A 21 12.87 27.06 -15.24
N LYS A 22 13.32 27.07 -14.00
CA LYS A 22 14.45 26.28 -13.52
C LYS A 22 13.97 25.09 -12.70
N PHE A 23 14.63 23.97 -12.89
CA PHE A 23 14.38 22.70 -12.21
C PHE A 23 15.68 22.24 -11.56
N GLU A 24 15.64 21.90 -10.27
CA GLU A 24 16.80 21.47 -9.52
C GLU A 24 16.45 20.25 -8.67
N GLY A 25 16.92 19.07 -9.10
CA GLY A 25 16.80 17.81 -8.38
C GLY A 25 17.73 17.70 -7.15
N VAL A 26 17.19 17.23 -6.04
CA VAL A 26 17.89 16.88 -4.80
C VAL A 26 17.56 15.43 -4.51
N VAL A 27 18.58 14.58 -4.44
CA VAL A 27 18.40 13.16 -4.09
C VAL A 27 17.89 13.09 -2.65
N VAL A 28 16.75 12.44 -2.46
CA VAL A 28 16.13 12.25 -1.14
C VAL A 28 16.60 10.92 -0.56
N ASP A 29 16.49 9.87 -1.37
CA ASP A 29 16.83 8.49 -1.04
C ASP A 29 17.16 7.72 -2.32
N ASP A 30 17.35 6.40 -2.22
CA ASP A 30 17.81 5.54 -3.32
C ASP A 30 16.82 5.46 -4.50
N THR A 31 15.54 5.79 -4.29
CA THR A 31 14.49 5.71 -5.32
C THR A 31 13.78 7.04 -5.57
N THR A 32 14.08 8.10 -4.83
CA THR A 32 13.34 9.37 -4.89
C THR A 32 14.25 10.56 -5.10
N VAL A 33 13.92 11.38 -6.09
CA VAL A 33 14.54 12.70 -6.32
C VAL A 33 13.48 13.79 -6.17
N CYS A 34 13.73 14.77 -5.31
CA CYS A 34 12.89 15.95 -5.17
C CYS A 34 13.34 17.03 -6.14
N VAL A 35 12.48 17.54 -7.00
CA VAL A 35 12.82 18.56 -8.00
C VAL A 35 12.19 19.89 -7.60
N ASP A 36 13.03 20.83 -7.17
CA ASP A 36 12.64 22.21 -6.92
C ASP A 36 12.30 22.91 -8.24
N ARG A 37 11.20 23.67 -8.25
CA ARG A 37 10.74 24.42 -9.42
C ARG A 37 10.76 25.91 -9.12
N THR A 38 11.32 26.70 -10.03
CA THR A 38 11.42 28.15 -9.87
C THR A 38 10.96 28.85 -11.14
N TYR A 39 10.00 29.77 -10.99
CA TYR A 39 9.56 30.67 -12.06
C TYR A 39 10.69 31.58 -12.52
N ALA A 40 10.76 31.83 -13.83
CA ALA A 40 11.63 32.84 -14.41
C ALA A 40 11.23 34.25 -13.93
N GLU A 41 12.18 35.18 -14.01
CA GLU A 41 11.90 36.61 -13.89
C GLU A 41 10.88 37.03 -14.95
N GLY A 42 9.83 37.75 -14.56
CA GLY A 42 8.69 38.07 -15.43
C GLY A 42 7.55 37.04 -15.41
N ALA A 43 7.69 35.92 -14.70
CA ALA A 43 6.65 34.89 -14.52
C ALA A 43 6.21 34.75 -13.05
N GLY A 44 5.26 33.86 -12.76
CA GLY A 44 4.75 33.60 -11.40
C GLY A 44 3.83 34.71 -10.84
N LEU A 45 3.54 34.63 -9.54
CA LEU A 45 2.69 35.60 -8.83
C LEU A 45 3.25 37.03 -9.00
N GLN A 46 2.47 37.90 -9.66
CA GLN A 46 2.82 39.30 -9.94
C GLN A 46 4.05 39.50 -10.86
N GLY A 47 4.51 38.47 -11.58
CA GLY A 47 5.64 38.58 -12.51
C GLY A 47 7.02 38.73 -11.86
N LYS A 48 7.14 38.48 -10.55
CA LYS A 48 8.40 38.62 -9.80
C LYS A 48 9.31 37.39 -9.89
N GLY A 49 8.89 36.35 -10.61
CA GLY A 49 9.50 35.02 -10.51
C GLY A 49 9.32 34.44 -9.10
N GLY A 50 10.14 33.44 -8.77
CA GLY A 50 10.19 32.88 -7.43
C GLY A 50 9.80 31.40 -7.36
N ASN A 51 9.64 30.90 -6.14
CA ASN A 51 9.38 29.49 -5.91
C ASN A 51 8.04 29.07 -6.53
N ALA A 52 8.07 27.97 -7.28
CA ALA A 52 6.92 27.33 -7.92
C ALA A 52 6.62 25.97 -7.27
N GLY A 53 7.01 25.79 -6.01
CA GLY A 53 6.94 24.51 -5.33
C GLY A 53 8.00 23.50 -5.77
N TYR A 54 7.81 22.25 -5.37
CA TYR A 54 8.62 21.11 -5.77
C TYR A 54 7.76 19.91 -6.20
N VAL A 55 8.36 18.96 -6.89
CA VAL A 55 7.73 17.68 -7.30
C VAL A 55 8.66 16.53 -6.93
N LEU A 56 8.11 15.43 -6.40
CA LEU A 56 8.89 14.21 -6.16
C LEU A 56 8.86 13.33 -7.42
N VAL A 57 10.01 12.79 -7.80
CA VAL A 57 10.17 11.85 -8.91
C VAL A 57 10.63 10.52 -8.36
N GLN A 58 9.85 9.47 -8.61
CA GLN A 58 10.16 8.10 -8.20
C GLN A 58 10.84 7.31 -9.31
N PHE A 59 11.86 6.54 -8.96
CA PHE A 59 12.62 5.65 -9.82
C PHE A 59 12.39 4.18 -9.41
N PRO A 60 12.50 3.21 -10.35
CA PRO A 60 13.05 3.34 -11.70
C PRO A 60 12.07 3.83 -12.78
N ASP A 61 10.76 3.82 -12.49
CA ASP A 61 9.71 4.03 -13.49
C ASP A 61 9.51 5.50 -13.92
N VAL A 62 10.14 6.44 -13.21
CA VAL A 62 10.08 7.90 -13.47
C VAL A 62 8.65 8.40 -13.42
N THR A 63 8.05 8.28 -12.24
CA THR A 63 6.71 8.78 -11.94
C THR A 63 6.82 10.13 -11.23
N THR A 64 6.11 11.15 -11.72
CA THR A 64 6.01 12.47 -11.08
C THR A 64 4.85 12.48 -10.08
N GLY A 65 5.14 12.91 -8.85
CA GLY A 65 4.13 13.16 -7.82
C GLY A 65 3.39 14.48 -8.02
N GLN A 66 2.40 14.72 -7.17
CA GLN A 66 1.66 15.99 -7.16
C GLN A 66 2.58 17.15 -6.75
N PRO A 67 2.46 18.33 -7.39
CA PRO A 67 3.11 19.56 -6.96
C PRO A 67 2.86 19.90 -5.48
N GLN A 68 3.92 20.25 -4.76
CA GLN A 68 3.87 20.69 -3.37
C GLN A 68 4.43 22.10 -3.25
N ASP A 69 3.91 22.89 -2.31
CA ASP A 69 4.43 24.23 -2.03
C ASP A 69 5.77 24.19 -1.27
N GLY A 70 6.61 25.20 -1.47
CA GLY A 70 7.88 25.36 -0.77
C GLY A 70 9.08 24.77 -1.53
N LYS A 71 10.16 24.50 -0.80
CA LYS A 71 11.41 23.96 -1.37
C LYS A 71 11.70 22.54 -0.89
N CYS A 72 12.45 21.78 -1.68
CA CYS A 72 12.98 20.47 -1.29
C CYS A 72 13.75 20.53 0.04
N ALA A 73 14.48 21.62 0.33
CA ALA A 73 15.23 21.77 1.58
C ALA A 73 14.34 22.00 2.82
N SER A 74 13.13 22.54 2.64
CA SER A 74 12.15 22.75 3.72
C SER A 74 11.05 21.69 3.71
N ARG A 75 11.22 20.64 2.91
CA ARG A 75 10.25 19.56 2.79
C ARG A 75 10.10 18.88 4.16
N PRO A 76 8.88 18.67 4.66
CA PRO A 76 8.70 17.74 5.77
C PRO A 76 9.25 16.39 5.33
N PRO A 77 10.02 15.67 6.18
CA PRO A 77 10.53 14.35 5.82
C PRO A 77 9.39 13.55 5.21
N ALA A 78 9.70 12.74 4.18
CA ALA A 78 8.71 11.85 3.60
C ALA A 78 7.89 11.24 4.74
N PRO A 79 6.55 11.18 4.67
CA PRO A 79 5.89 10.15 5.44
C PRO A 79 6.67 8.89 5.06
N GLY A 80 7.41 8.33 6.03
CA GLY A 80 8.04 7.04 5.80
C GLY A 80 6.95 6.03 5.46
N PRO A 81 7.27 4.74 5.34
CA PRO A 81 6.29 3.80 5.85
C PRO A 81 5.94 4.31 7.24
N GLU A 82 4.69 4.76 7.45
CA GLU A 82 4.21 5.05 8.79
C GLU A 82 4.62 3.81 9.58
N LYS A 83 5.48 3.99 10.59
CA LYS A 83 5.75 2.94 11.56
C LYS A 83 4.36 2.59 12.07
N SER A 84 3.80 1.51 11.52
CA SER A 84 2.48 1.08 11.85
C SER A 84 2.49 0.88 13.35
N ASP A 85 1.45 1.34 14.03
CA ASP A 85 1.33 1.04 15.46
C ASP A 85 1.56 -0.47 15.63
N PRO A 86 2.39 -0.88 16.61
CA PRO A 86 2.75 -2.28 16.76
C PRO A 86 1.47 -3.10 16.88
N ILE A 87 1.35 -4.16 16.08
CA ILE A 87 0.16 -5.01 16.05
C ILE A 87 -0.12 -5.52 17.46
N GLN A 88 -1.29 -5.17 17.99
CA GLN A 88 -1.68 -5.54 19.35
C GLN A 88 -2.37 -6.90 19.34
N VAL A 89 -1.58 -7.98 19.37
CA VAL A 89 -2.10 -9.33 19.57
C VAL A 89 -2.26 -9.60 21.08
N PRO A 90 -3.42 -10.07 21.56
CA PRO A 90 -3.58 -10.55 22.93
C PRO A 90 -2.51 -11.59 23.29
N ALA A 91 -1.84 -11.44 24.43
CA ALA A 91 -0.75 -12.32 24.85
C ALA A 91 -1.13 -13.81 24.90
N ALA A 92 -2.41 -14.11 25.17
CA ALA A 92 -2.93 -15.49 25.16
C ALA A 92 -2.89 -16.17 23.78
N LEU A 93 -2.73 -15.41 22.71
CA LEU A 93 -2.69 -15.91 21.33
C LEU A 93 -1.28 -16.01 20.77
N ALA A 94 -0.26 -15.53 21.48
CA ALA A 94 1.11 -15.42 20.96
C ALA A 94 1.70 -16.76 20.49
N ASP A 95 1.36 -17.86 21.17
CA ASP A 95 1.82 -19.21 20.85
C ASP A 95 0.83 -20.02 20.00
N ASN A 96 -0.24 -19.38 19.49
CA ASN A 96 -1.23 -20.08 18.68
C ASN A 96 -0.63 -20.40 17.30
N PRO A 97 -0.58 -21.67 16.87
CA PRO A 97 0.02 -22.06 15.58
C PRO A 97 -0.73 -21.50 14.37
N GLY A 98 -2.00 -21.11 14.53
CA GLY A 98 -2.77 -20.44 13.50
C GLY A 98 -2.64 -18.92 13.50
N LEU A 99 -1.93 -18.31 14.46
CA LEU A 99 -1.75 -16.86 14.49
C LEU A 99 -0.94 -16.40 13.27
N VAL A 100 -1.50 -15.46 12.52
CA VAL A 100 -0.82 -14.73 11.45
C VAL A 100 -1.11 -13.25 11.59
N THR A 101 -0.09 -12.44 11.40
CA THR A 101 -0.15 -10.98 11.51
C THR A 101 0.13 -10.31 10.18
N ARG A 102 -0.30 -9.05 10.05
CA ARG A 102 0.05 -8.20 8.92
C ARG A 102 1.56 -8.09 8.71
N ASP A 103 2.36 -8.11 9.78
CA ASP A 103 3.82 -8.03 9.68
C ASP A 103 4.43 -9.31 9.08
N ASP A 104 3.80 -10.48 9.27
CA ASP A 104 4.29 -11.75 8.69
C ASP A 104 4.17 -11.80 7.16
N LEU A 105 3.20 -11.08 6.59
CA LEU A 105 2.93 -11.05 5.15
C LEU A 105 3.23 -9.69 4.48
N GLY A 106 3.43 -8.63 5.25
CA GLY A 106 3.75 -7.30 4.73
C GLY A 106 2.73 -6.81 3.70
N SER A 107 3.20 -6.47 2.50
CA SER A 107 2.34 -6.00 1.40
C SER A 107 1.38 -7.06 0.86
N ASP A 108 1.63 -8.35 1.13
CA ASP A 108 0.77 -9.45 0.70
C ASP A 108 -0.39 -9.71 1.69
N TRP A 109 -0.47 -8.94 2.77
CA TRP A 109 -1.53 -9.07 3.76
C TRP A 109 -2.91 -8.73 3.16
N PRO A 110 -3.85 -9.68 3.08
CA PRO A 110 -5.08 -9.49 2.31
C PRO A 110 -6.24 -8.96 3.14
N LEU A 111 -6.06 -8.69 4.44
CA LEU A 111 -7.13 -8.28 5.33
C LEU A 111 -7.00 -6.81 5.75
N THR A 112 -8.12 -6.21 6.16
CA THR A 112 -8.14 -4.89 6.78
C THR A 112 -7.85 -4.93 8.28
N THR A 113 -7.82 -6.12 8.89
CA THR A 113 -7.48 -6.34 10.31
C THR A 113 -5.98 -6.52 10.48
N ASP A 114 -5.44 -6.33 11.70
CA ASP A 114 -3.99 -6.47 11.93
C ASP A 114 -3.49 -7.91 12.12
N TYR A 115 -4.37 -8.82 12.54
CA TYR A 115 -4.06 -10.24 12.68
C TYR A 115 -5.31 -11.10 12.46
N ALA A 116 -5.09 -12.41 12.30
CA ALA A 116 -6.13 -13.42 12.26
C ALA A 116 -5.61 -14.73 12.88
N ILE A 117 -6.53 -15.59 13.31
CA ILE A 117 -6.21 -16.96 13.74
C ILE A 117 -6.77 -17.92 12.70
N LEU A 118 -5.89 -18.58 11.96
CA LEU A 118 -6.22 -19.57 10.95
C LEU A 118 -6.59 -20.91 11.58
N SER A 119 -7.50 -21.63 10.93
CA SER A 119 -7.88 -22.99 11.30
C SER A 119 -8.08 -23.83 10.04
N CYS A 120 -7.77 -25.13 10.16
CA CYS A 120 -8.15 -26.14 9.19
C CYS A 120 -8.80 -27.33 9.89
N VAL A 121 -9.98 -27.72 9.42
CA VAL A 121 -10.68 -28.93 9.87
C VAL A 121 -10.92 -29.85 8.68
N PRO A 122 -10.33 -31.06 8.65
CA PRO A 122 -10.68 -32.09 7.66
C PRO A 122 -12.15 -32.50 7.79
N THR A 123 -12.81 -32.73 6.66
CA THR A 123 -14.19 -33.23 6.59
C THR A 123 -14.34 -34.21 5.44
N THR A 124 -15.38 -35.03 5.45
CA THR A 124 -15.69 -35.97 4.37
C THR A 124 -17.07 -35.69 3.80
N VAL A 125 -17.13 -35.40 2.51
CA VAL A 125 -18.39 -35.16 1.78
C VAL A 125 -18.42 -36.09 0.59
N ALA A 126 -19.45 -36.95 0.51
CA ALA A 126 -19.61 -37.93 -0.56
C ALA A 126 -18.32 -38.73 -0.85
N ASP A 127 -17.75 -39.33 0.20
CA ASP A 127 -16.51 -40.13 0.17
C ASP A 127 -15.26 -39.38 -0.32
N THR A 128 -15.29 -38.04 -0.37
CA THR A 128 -14.14 -37.19 -0.68
C THR A 128 -13.70 -36.44 0.56
N GLU A 129 -12.41 -36.51 0.89
CA GLU A 129 -11.80 -35.69 1.94
C GLU A 129 -11.64 -34.26 1.45
N LEU A 130 -12.15 -33.30 2.23
CA LEU A 130 -12.11 -31.87 1.97
C LEU A 130 -11.59 -31.16 3.23
N PHE A 131 -11.15 -29.93 3.07
CA PHE A 131 -10.56 -29.14 4.16
C PHE A 131 -11.32 -27.83 4.34
N LEU A 132 -11.84 -27.63 5.54
CA LEU A 132 -12.53 -26.42 5.95
C LEU A 132 -11.48 -25.42 6.45
N ALA A 133 -11.03 -24.53 5.56
CA ALA A 133 -10.14 -23.44 5.95
C ALA A 133 -10.97 -22.24 6.42
N THR A 134 -10.80 -21.85 7.68
CA THR A 134 -11.45 -20.67 8.27
C THR A 134 -10.43 -19.77 8.96
N LEU A 135 -10.84 -18.54 9.28
CA LEU A 135 -10.09 -17.64 10.15
C LEU A 135 -11.01 -17.02 11.20
N ILE A 136 -10.45 -16.67 12.35
CA ILE A 136 -11.08 -15.83 13.37
C ILE A 136 -10.40 -14.47 13.35
N ALA A 137 -11.18 -13.40 13.14
CA ALA A 137 -10.72 -12.03 13.17
C ALA A 137 -10.63 -11.48 14.61
N PRO A 138 -9.98 -10.31 14.84
CA PRO A 138 -9.82 -9.75 16.20
C PRO A 138 -11.12 -9.44 16.93
N ASP A 139 -12.23 -9.24 16.19
CA ASP A 139 -13.56 -9.04 16.73
C ASP A 139 -14.25 -10.35 17.18
N GLY A 140 -13.60 -11.49 16.96
CA GLY A 140 -14.09 -12.83 17.27
C GLY A 140 -14.97 -13.44 16.17
N THR A 141 -15.19 -12.74 15.05
CA THR A 141 -15.97 -13.26 13.94
C THR A 141 -15.18 -14.32 13.17
N GLU A 142 -15.81 -15.47 12.92
CA GLU A 142 -15.25 -16.52 12.06
C GLU A 142 -15.66 -16.32 10.60
N TYR A 143 -14.68 -16.38 9.69
CA TYR A 143 -14.85 -16.21 8.26
C TYR A 143 -14.36 -17.42 7.48
N ALA A 144 -15.08 -17.77 6.41
CA ALA A 144 -14.67 -18.81 5.48
C ALA A 144 -13.53 -18.32 4.57
N LEU A 145 -12.42 -19.07 4.52
CA LEU A 145 -11.27 -18.76 3.65
C LEU A 145 -11.35 -19.43 2.28
N ASN A 146 -12.01 -20.58 2.18
CA ASN A 146 -12.15 -21.32 0.92
C ASN A 146 -13.62 -21.66 0.60
N GLY A 147 -13.85 -22.11 -0.63
CA GLY A 147 -15.20 -22.47 -1.09
C GLY A 147 -15.82 -23.62 -0.28
N THR A 148 -15.00 -24.56 0.19
CA THR A 148 -15.46 -25.68 1.03
C THR A 148 -15.98 -25.19 2.37
N ALA A 149 -15.23 -24.34 3.08
CA ALA A 149 -15.67 -23.73 4.32
C ALA A 149 -16.96 -22.93 4.11
N LYS A 150 -17.03 -22.14 3.03
CA LYS A 150 -18.25 -21.37 2.70
C LYS A 150 -19.47 -22.24 2.42
N ALA A 151 -19.27 -23.44 1.88
CA ALA A 151 -20.35 -24.37 1.53
C ALA A 151 -20.79 -25.26 2.71
N HIS A 152 -19.91 -25.50 3.69
CA HIS A 152 -20.10 -26.54 4.70
C HIS A 152 -19.97 -26.04 6.15
N THR A 153 -19.89 -24.73 6.37
CA THR A 153 -19.88 -24.11 7.71
C THR A 153 -20.86 -22.93 7.76
N ASP A 154 -21.13 -22.43 8.97
CA ASP A 154 -21.89 -21.19 9.19
C ASP A 154 -20.97 -19.95 9.25
N ALA A 155 -19.69 -20.07 8.88
CA ALA A 155 -18.74 -18.97 8.89
C ALA A 155 -19.15 -17.86 7.92
N ALA A 156 -18.86 -16.62 8.30
CA ALA A 156 -19.23 -15.45 7.51
C ALA A 156 -18.41 -15.33 6.22
N ASP A 157 -18.94 -14.55 5.26
CA ASP A 157 -18.19 -14.19 4.05
C ASP A 157 -17.08 -13.19 4.41
N ILE A 158 -15.86 -13.43 3.92
CA ILE A 158 -14.67 -12.62 4.21
C ILE A 158 -14.71 -11.21 3.60
N GLU A 159 -15.60 -10.96 2.63
CA GLU A 159 -15.72 -9.68 1.93
C GLU A 159 -15.64 -8.40 2.80
N PRO A 160 -16.29 -8.32 3.99
CA PRO A 160 -16.24 -7.13 4.84
C PRO A 160 -14.85 -6.76 5.33
N ILE A 161 -13.95 -7.75 5.47
CA ILE A 161 -12.57 -7.56 5.94
C ILE A 161 -11.54 -7.77 4.85
N TRP A 162 -11.97 -8.04 3.61
CA TRP A 162 -11.07 -8.28 2.48
C TRP A 162 -10.55 -6.96 1.91
N ALA A 163 -9.24 -6.72 2.05
CA ALA A 163 -8.58 -5.52 1.60
C ALA A 163 -8.68 -5.33 0.07
N LYS A 164 -8.87 -4.08 -0.35
CA LYS A 164 -8.79 -3.69 -1.76
C LYS A 164 -7.33 -3.74 -2.22
N SER A 165 -7.11 -4.17 -3.45
CA SER A 165 -5.78 -4.12 -4.05
C SER A 165 -5.39 -2.67 -4.35
N PRO A 166 -4.20 -2.20 -3.95
CA PRO A 166 -3.69 -0.90 -4.36
C PRO A 166 -3.28 -0.87 -5.84
N ASP A 167 -2.98 -2.03 -6.44
CA ASP A 167 -2.43 -2.14 -7.79
C ASP A 167 -3.50 -2.07 -8.88
N MET A 168 -4.73 -2.46 -8.55
CA MET A 168 -5.84 -2.57 -9.52
C MET A 168 -7.18 -2.18 -8.89
N ASP A 169 -7.72 -1.05 -9.35
CA ASP A 169 -9.01 -0.52 -8.90
C ASP A 169 -10.13 -1.57 -9.05
N GLY A 170 -10.96 -1.68 -8.00
CA GLY A 170 -12.09 -2.61 -7.96
C GLY A 170 -11.72 -4.06 -7.69
N THR A 171 -10.44 -4.38 -7.50
CA THR A 171 -9.98 -5.74 -7.13
C THR A 171 -9.60 -5.84 -5.66
N LYS A 172 -9.40 -7.07 -5.19
CA LYS A 172 -8.99 -7.39 -3.81
C LYS A 172 -7.57 -7.95 -3.80
N VAL A 173 -6.85 -7.77 -2.70
CA VAL A 173 -5.55 -8.42 -2.49
C VAL A 173 -5.75 -9.94 -2.50
N SER A 174 -4.81 -10.71 -3.05
CA SER A 174 -4.97 -12.17 -3.14
C SER A 174 -5.08 -12.82 -1.74
N ILE A 175 -6.17 -13.55 -1.48
CA ILE A 175 -6.36 -14.31 -0.24
C ILE A 175 -5.55 -15.62 -0.21
N GLY A 176 -4.92 -15.99 -1.33
CA GLY A 176 -4.21 -17.25 -1.51
C GLY A 176 -3.11 -17.56 -0.48
N PRO A 177 -2.32 -16.57 0.02
CA PRO A 177 -1.37 -16.80 1.11
C PRO A 177 -2.04 -17.34 2.38
N LEU A 178 -3.17 -16.77 2.80
CA LEU A 178 -3.89 -17.22 4.00
C LEU A 178 -4.52 -18.60 3.82
N ILE A 179 -5.10 -18.89 2.65
CA ILE A 179 -5.61 -20.24 2.34
C ILE A 179 -4.49 -21.27 2.47
N ARG A 180 -3.32 -21.01 1.89
CA ARG A 180 -2.17 -21.94 1.96
C ARG A 180 -1.67 -22.15 3.38
N GLN A 181 -1.58 -21.09 4.18
CA GLN A 181 -1.15 -21.21 5.58
C GLN A 181 -2.18 -21.99 6.41
N ALA A 182 -3.48 -21.70 6.26
CA ALA A 182 -4.54 -22.43 6.96
C ALA A 182 -4.50 -23.92 6.60
N LEU A 183 -4.41 -24.25 5.30
CA LEU A 183 -4.33 -25.62 4.82
C LEU A 183 -3.05 -26.37 5.23
N ALA A 184 -2.03 -25.69 5.74
CA ALA A 184 -0.82 -26.34 6.26
C ALA A 184 -0.93 -26.70 7.76
N LEU A 185 -2.02 -26.29 8.42
CA LEU A 185 -2.37 -26.72 9.79
C LEU A 185 -3.00 -28.12 9.81
N CYS A 186 -3.31 -28.63 8.62
CA CYS A 186 -3.70 -29.97 8.26
C CYS A 186 -2.76 -30.44 7.12
#